data_AF-A0A538FML0-F1
#
_entry.id   AF-A0A538FML0-F1
#
_cell.length_a   1.000
_cell.length_b   1.000
_cell.length_c   1.000
_cell.angle_alpha   90.00
_cell.angle_beta   90.00
_cell.angle_gamma   90.00
#
_symmetry.space_group_name_H-M   'P 1'
#
loop_
_entity.id
_entity.type
_entity.pdbx_description
1 polymer ?
#
loop_
_entity_poly.entity_id
_entity_poly.type
_entity_poly.pdbx_seq_one_letter_code
_entity_poly.pdbx_strand_id
1 'polypeptide(L)'
;MAARRDSPANRRIQRRQADGAPPGRPNSATRLRQDAGGRAHARSRPDLSAIPGRSPQALAVLAHLDDVGTGPGANDNASGIAALIELARSYATTVSGHVPAGASIVSPAHTLLFVATDGGEFGGLGARRFAADFRNRVVTAIVLDSIAGRAPSRLVIAGNTAREASAGLVATTAARIQEQAGALPRRPSGFAQLLDLAFPFTLYEQGPLLAHGVGGLTVTTAGDRRSASFADTPARVNGGRLAQVGRSTQQLLRALDQGAELVQGTSSYVYLGARVIRGWAIQLVLIAALLPFVIATIDLFARCRRRRVPIAPALRSYRSRLAFWVWVGVVFQLFALVGVWPRGAPLPVAPQIVAARHWPLLGLLGLAALAAIGWVVTRARLAPRRRAAIDDELAGHTAALLALGVVGLLVVATNPYALILVLPSLHAWLWLPHVQSRAPWLRVSVLALGFLGPFLLLISFAARYGLGLDAPWYLAELAALRYVSIPTFVIGLAWLAVAAQFAALTAQRYGPYPSAAERGLGPIRSALRHAILARRAQRKASEQRQRAIGG
;
A
#
# COMPACT_ATOMS: atom_id res chain seq x y z
N MET A 1 24.05 42.94 -41.97
CA MET A 1 22.96 42.33 -42.76
C MET A 1 23.04 40.81 -42.58
N ALA A 2 22.21 40.25 -41.69
CA ALA A 2 21.78 38.83 -41.62
C ALA A 2 21.19 38.58 -40.22
N ALA A 3 19.86 38.52 -40.15
CA ALA A 3 19.06 38.36 -38.96
C ALA A 3 19.01 36.90 -38.47
N ARG A 4 19.17 36.69 -37.16
CA ARG A 4 18.83 35.42 -36.49
C ARG A 4 17.31 35.30 -36.34
N ARG A 5 16.77 34.14 -36.73
CA ARG A 5 15.36 33.76 -36.53
C ARG A 5 15.15 33.35 -35.08
N ASP A 6 14.35 34.12 -34.35
CA ASP A 6 13.81 33.74 -33.05
C ASP A 6 12.60 32.81 -33.18
N SER A 7 12.62 31.72 -32.41
CA SER A 7 11.59 30.68 -32.39
C SER A 7 10.34 31.12 -31.61
N PRO A 8 9.11 30.82 -32.09
CA PRO A 8 7.85 31.35 -31.56
C PRO A 8 7.47 30.92 -30.14
N ALA A 9 8.19 29.96 -29.54
CA ALA A 9 7.97 29.53 -28.16
C ALA A 9 8.41 30.58 -27.12
N ASN A 10 9.40 31.43 -27.43
CA ASN A 10 9.96 32.39 -26.47
C ASN A 10 9.08 33.65 -26.30
N ARG A 11 8.22 33.98 -27.28
CA ARG A 11 7.33 35.16 -27.20
C ARG A 11 6.12 34.96 -26.30
N ARG A 12 5.73 33.73 -25.97
CA ARG A 12 4.56 33.47 -25.10
C ARG A 12 4.85 33.62 -23.60
N ILE A 13 6.11 33.54 -23.19
CA ILE A 13 6.51 33.68 -21.78
C ILE A 13 6.69 35.16 -21.42
N GLN A 14 7.25 35.98 -22.32
CA GLN A 14 7.44 37.42 -22.06
C GLN A 14 6.14 38.25 -22.17
N ARG A 15 5.16 37.85 -22.99
CA ARG A 15 3.90 38.61 -23.15
C ARG A 15 2.90 38.50 -21.98
N ARG A 16 3.20 37.77 -20.91
CA ARG A 16 2.35 37.70 -19.71
C ARG A 16 2.85 38.54 -18.53
N GLN A 17 4.00 39.20 -18.66
CA GLN A 17 4.56 40.08 -17.63
C GLN A 17 4.27 41.57 -17.84
N ALA A 18 3.60 41.95 -18.93
CA ALA A 18 3.28 43.33 -19.25
C ALA A 18 1.78 43.47 -19.53
N ASP A 19 0.96 43.39 -18.49
CA ASP A 19 -0.37 44.01 -18.46
C ASP A 19 -0.70 44.30 -16.98
N GLY A 20 -0.75 45.59 -16.64
CA GLY A 20 -1.02 46.08 -15.29
C GLY A 20 -2.43 45.71 -14.82
N ALA A 21 -2.54 45.20 -13.60
CA ALA A 21 -3.82 44.94 -12.95
C ALA A 21 -4.33 46.20 -12.23
N PRO A 22 -5.62 46.58 -12.36
CA PRO A 22 -6.23 47.67 -11.62
C PRO A 22 -6.55 47.24 -10.17
N PRO A 23 -6.72 48.19 -9.22
CA PRO A 23 -6.91 47.87 -7.81
C PRO A 23 -8.36 47.41 -7.56
N GLY A 24 -8.50 46.34 -6.76
CA GLY A 24 -9.78 45.96 -6.17
C GLY A 24 -10.45 44.73 -6.80
N ARG A 25 -10.02 43.53 -6.40
CA ARG A 25 -10.91 42.36 -6.30
C ARG A 25 -10.61 41.59 -5.01
N PRO A 26 -11.63 41.13 -4.28
CA PRO A 26 -11.47 40.53 -2.97
C PRO A 26 -10.76 39.17 -3.05
N ASN A 27 -9.92 38.91 -2.04
CA ASN A 27 -9.18 37.67 -1.82
C ASN A 27 -10.04 36.43 -2.08
N SER A 28 -9.54 35.53 -2.93
CA SER A 28 -10.10 34.20 -3.20
C SER A 28 -9.91 33.21 -2.03
N ALA A 29 -10.08 33.69 -0.80
CA ALA A 29 -10.07 32.92 0.43
C ALA A 29 -11.49 32.86 1.00
N THR A 30 -12.47 32.33 0.27
CA THR A 30 -13.76 31.91 0.87
C THR A 30 -14.59 31.02 -0.06
N ARG A 31 -14.68 29.74 0.31
CA ARG A 31 -15.80 28.77 0.16
C ARG A 31 -15.29 27.38 -0.23
N LEU A 32 -14.83 26.63 0.77
CA LEU A 32 -14.91 25.18 0.78
C LEU A 32 -15.92 24.81 1.87
N ARG A 33 -17.18 24.72 1.48
CA ARG A 33 -18.24 24.10 2.30
C ARG A 33 -18.20 22.62 1.97
N GLN A 34 -18.06 21.78 3.00
CA GLN A 34 -18.11 20.33 2.92
C GLN A 34 -19.44 19.89 2.30
N ASP A 35 -19.39 19.18 1.17
CA ASP A 35 -20.42 18.21 0.83
C ASP A 35 -19.93 16.83 1.26
N ALA A 36 -20.73 16.18 2.10
CA ALA A 36 -20.52 14.82 2.57
C ALA A 36 -20.49 13.87 1.37
N GLY A 37 -19.29 13.48 0.95
CA GLY A 37 -19.11 12.51 -0.13
C GLY A 37 -17.84 12.70 -0.94
N GLY A 38 -16.66 12.57 -0.33
CA GLY A 38 -15.41 12.07 -0.95
C GLY A 38 -15.01 12.53 -2.35
N ARG A 39 -15.40 13.72 -2.82
CA ARG A 39 -15.04 14.25 -4.13
C ARG A 39 -13.92 15.26 -4.00
N ALA A 40 -12.68 14.79 -3.97
CA ALA A 40 -11.55 15.61 -4.40
C ALA A 40 -11.55 15.66 -5.94
N HIS A 41 -12.27 16.63 -6.51
CA HIS A 41 -12.08 17.06 -7.90
C HIS A 41 -11.46 18.44 -7.89
N ALA A 42 -10.22 18.55 -7.42
CA ALA A 42 -9.41 19.73 -7.61
C ALA A 42 -8.51 19.51 -8.84
N ARG A 43 -8.75 20.31 -9.90
CA ARG A 43 -7.81 20.47 -11.03
C ARG A 43 -6.65 21.39 -10.62
N SER A 44 -6.00 21.14 -9.48
CA SER A 44 -4.81 21.87 -9.10
C SER A 44 -3.63 21.34 -9.91
N ARG A 45 -2.97 22.24 -10.65
CA ARG A 45 -1.60 22.00 -11.12
C ARG A 45 -0.68 22.41 -9.96
N PRO A 46 0.42 21.68 -9.71
CA PRO A 46 1.37 22.12 -8.71
C PRO A 46 1.91 23.50 -9.10
N ASP A 47 2.00 24.40 -8.12
CA ASP A 47 2.63 25.70 -8.32
C ASP A 47 4.14 25.50 -8.34
N LEU A 48 4.76 25.89 -9.44
CA LEU A 48 6.16 25.58 -9.73
C LEU A 48 6.93 26.87 -9.98
N SER A 49 7.98 27.08 -9.18
CA SER A 49 8.99 28.09 -9.40
C SER A 49 10.30 27.42 -9.79
N ALA A 50 10.97 27.97 -10.81
CA ALA A 50 12.21 27.40 -11.34
C ALA A 50 13.33 28.44 -11.29
N ILE A 51 14.50 28.00 -10.84
CA ILE A 51 15.74 28.77 -10.90
C ILE A 51 16.63 28.08 -11.94
N PRO A 52 16.82 28.69 -13.13
CA PRO A 52 17.59 28.07 -14.20
C PRO A 52 19.02 27.76 -13.77
N GLY A 53 19.43 26.52 -14.02
CA GLY A 53 20.83 26.09 -13.89
C GLY A 53 21.48 25.91 -15.25
N ARG A 54 22.76 25.51 -15.27
CA ARG A 54 23.51 25.23 -16.51
C ARG A 54 23.05 23.95 -17.21
N SER A 55 22.51 22.99 -16.46
CA SER A 55 22.00 21.71 -16.94
C SER A 55 20.47 21.75 -17.09
N PRO A 56 19.92 21.09 -18.13
CA PRO A 56 18.47 20.90 -18.27
C PRO A 56 17.88 19.92 -17.24
N GLN A 57 18.74 19.15 -16.56
CA GLN A 57 18.37 18.32 -15.42
C GLN A 57 18.09 19.18 -14.18
N ALA A 58 17.21 18.69 -13.31
CA ALA A 58 16.67 19.45 -12.20
C ALA A 58 16.78 18.74 -10.85
N LEU A 59 16.95 19.55 -9.80
CA LEU A 59 16.79 19.15 -8.40
C LEU A 59 15.50 19.77 -7.89
N ALA A 60 14.62 18.96 -7.30
CA ALA A 60 13.32 19.44 -6.84
C ALA A 60 13.23 19.52 -5.31
N VAL A 61 12.56 20.53 -4.80
CA VAL A 61 12.08 20.61 -3.42
C VAL A 61 10.56 20.70 -3.46
N LEU A 62 9.89 19.81 -2.74
CA LEU A 62 8.44 19.70 -2.68
C LEU A 62 7.94 19.99 -1.26
N ALA A 63 6.79 20.63 -1.17
CA ALA A 63 5.97 20.69 0.03
C ALA A 63 4.50 20.85 -0.40
N HIS A 64 3.57 20.28 0.37
CA HIS A 64 2.14 20.35 0.04
C HIS A 64 1.44 21.53 0.71
N LEU A 65 0.48 22.12 -0.02
CA LEU A 65 -0.35 23.25 0.40
C LEU A 65 -1.61 22.83 1.15
N ASP A 66 -2.11 21.61 0.89
CA ASP A 66 -3.34 21.12 1.49
C ASP A 66 -3.17 20.67 2.93
N ASP A 67 -4.28 20.73 3.65
CA ASP A 67 -4.49 20.16 4.98
C ASP A 67 -5.74 19.26 4.97
N VAL A 68 -5.98 18.57 6.08
CA VAL A 68 -7.15 17.67 6.22
C VAL A 68 -8.49 18.40 6.47
N GLY A 69 -8.50 19.73 6.51
CA GLY A 69 -9.67 20.58 6.67
C GLY A 69 -10.24 20.65 8.10
N THR A 70 -9.51 20.13 9.09
CA THR A 70 -9.97 20.04 10.50
C THR A 70 -9.09 20.80 11.49
N GLY A 71 -8.06 21.50 11.01
CA GLY A 71 -7.19 22.33 11.82
C GLY A 71 -6.37 23.32 10.99
N PRO A 72 -5.51 24.13 11.63
CA PRO A 72 -4.78 25.21 10.96
C PRO A 72 -3.64 24.77 10.04
N GLY A 73 -3.14 23.53 10.18
CA GLY A 73 -2.04 22.99 9.35
C GLY A 73 -0.71 23.76 9.49
N ALA A 74 -0.45 24.36 10.67
CA ALA A 74 0.68 25.26 10.85
C ALA A 74 2.04 24.56 10.67
N ASN A 75 2.18 23.34 11.18
CA ASN A 75 3.35 22.51 10.94
C ASN A 75 3.13 21.60 9.72
N ASP A 76 1.95 20.99 9.59
CA ASP A 76 1.54 20.05 8.53
C ASP A 76 0.52 20.72 7.57
N ASN A 77 0.96 21.40 6.49
CA ASN A 77 2.35 21.57 6.06
C ASN A 77 2.75 23.01 5.72
N ALA A 78 2.14 24.00 6.39
CA ALA A 78 2.54 25.40 6.21
C ALA A 78 4.03 25.65 6.55
N SER A 79 4.61 24.86 7.46
CA SER A 79 6.06 24.91 7.75
C SER A 79 6.93 24.52 6.55
N GLY A 80 6.56 23.47 5.81
CA GLY A 80 7.25 23.05 4.60
C GLY A 80 7.15 24.10 3.49
N ILE A 81 5.97 24.69 3.30
CA ILE A 81 5.73 25.78 2.34
C ILE A 81 6.55 27.02 2.70
N ALA A 82 6.60 27.40 3.98
CA ALA A 82 7.41 28.53 4.44
C ALA A 82 8.90 28.32 4.12
N ALA A 83 9.44 27.13 4.38
CA ALA A 83 10.80 26.80 4.01
C ALA A 83 11.02 26.77 2.49
N LEU A 84 10.06 26.27 1.72
CA LEU A 84 10.11 26.23 0.26
C LEU A 84 10.24 27.65 -0.32
N ILE A 85 9.42 28.59 0.16
CA ILE A 85 9.45 30.00 -0.27
C ILE A 85 10.77 30.67 0.11
N GLU A 86 11.26 30.45 1.34
CA GLU A 86 12.51 31.05 1.81
C GLU A 86 13.71 30.51 1.03
N LEU A 87 13.75 29.20 0.75
CA LEU A 87 14.78 28.61 -0.10
C LEU A 87 14.74 29.22 -1.50
N ALA A 88 13.56 29.29 -2.13
CA ALA A 88 13.42 29.88 -3.46
C ALA A 88 13.89 31.34 -3.49
N ARG A 89 13.51 32.14 -2.49
CA ARG A 89 13.96 33.54 -2.32
C ARG A 89 15.49 33.62 -2.21
N SER A 90 16.10 32.77 -1.39
CA SER A 90 17.54 32.78 -1.14
C SER A 90 18.38 32.51 -2.40
N TYR A 91 17.88 31.70 -3.33
CA TYR A 91 18.55 31.42 -4.60
C TYR A 91 18.16 32.42 -5.70
N ALA A 92 16.97 33.01 -5.64
CA ALA A 92 16.56 34.05 -6.58
C ALA A 92 17.38 35.33 -6.42
N THR A 93 17.70 35.72 -5.18
CA THR A 93 18.54 36.89 -4.88
C THR A 93 19.97 36.72 -5.40
N THR A 94 20.53 35.51 -5.31
CA THR A 94 21.88 35.21 -5.83
C THR A 94 21.95 35.23 -7.36
N VAL A 95 20.84 34.96 -8.05
CA VAL A 95 20.78 34.93 -9.52
C VAL A 95 20.37 36.29 -10.11
N SER A 96 19.56 37.09 -9.39
CA SER A 96 19.00 38.36 -9.88
C SER A 96 19.92 39.58 -9.70
N GLY A 97 21.21 39.38 -9.39
CA GLY A 97 22.21 40.47 -9.31
C GLY A 97 22.07 41.42 -8.11
N HIS A 98 21.13 41.20 -7.20
CA HIS A 98 21.02 41.93 -5.92
C HIS A 98 21.99 41.34 -4.88
N VAL A 99 23.25 41.24 -5.27
CA VAL A 99 24.30 40.59 -4.50
C VAL A 99 25.10 41.68 -3.77
N PRO A 100 25.34 41.56 -2.45
CA PRO A 100 26.20 42.50 -1.72
C PRO A 100 27.55 42.67 -2.41
N ALA A 101 28.14 43.87 -2.37
CA ALA A 101 29.41 44.16 -3.00
C ALA A 101 30.48 43.12 -2.58
N GLY A 102 31.02 42.38 -3.55
CA GLY A 102 32.05 41.35 -3.34
C GLY A 102 31.57 39.90 -3.46
N ALA A 103 30.27 39.61 -3.60
CA ALA A 103 29.78 38.26 -3.87
C ALA A 103 29.51 38.02 -5.37
N SER A 104 29.90 36.84 -5.86
CA SER A 104 29.74 36.44 -7.27
C SER A 104 28.34 35.85 -7.52
N ILE A 105 27.75 36.17 -8.68
CA ILE A 105 26.54 35.52 -9.18
C ILE A 105 26.91 34.08 -9.55
N VAL A 106 26.49 33.10 -8.74
CA VAL A 106 26.74 31.69 -9.01
C VAL A 106 25.44 31.02 -9.44
N SER A 107 25.30 30.77 -10.74
CA SER A 107 24.21 29.93 -11.25
C SER A 107 24.46 28.47 -10.83
N PRO A 108 23.42 27.76 -10.35
CA PRO A 108 23.54 26.35 -10.01
C PRO A 108 23.86 25.51 -11.25
N ALA A 109 24.50 24.36 -11.04
CA ALA A 109 24.79 23.42 -12.12
C ALA A 109 23.49 22.80 -12.67
N HIS A 110 22.53 22.48 -11.81
CA HIS A 110 21.22 21.93 -12.14
C HIS A 110 20.13 22.97 -11.96
N THR A 111 19.05 22.85 -12.72
CA THR A 111 17.86 23.68 -12.53
C THR A 111 17.22 23.35 -11.18
N LEU A 112 16.97 24.34 -10.33
CA LEU A 112 16.29 24.12 -9.06
C LEU A 112 14.78 24.32 -9.26
N LEU A 113 13.98 23.34 -8.85
CA LEU A 113 12.52 23.40 -8.91
C LEU A 113 11.97 23.46 -7.49
N PHE A 114 11.21 24.50 -7.18
CA PHE A 114 10.46 24.63 -5.93
C PHE A 114 9.00 24.42 -6.24
N VAL A 115 8.42 23.37 -5.66
CA VAL A 115 7.12 22.84 -6.09
C VAL A 115 6.19 22.77 -4.90
N ALA A 116 5.15 23.60 -4.93
CA ALA A 116 4.04 23.52 -4.01
C ALA A 116 2.99 22.56 -4.58
N THR A 117 2.81 21.42 -3.94
CA THR A 117 1.87 20.37 -4.37
C THR A 117 0.52 20.52 -3.66
N ASP A 118 -0.48 19.82 -4.19
CA ASP A 118 -1.81 19.66 -3.59
C ASP A 118 -2.14 18.17 -3.51
N GLY A 119 -2.94 17.78 -2.54
CA GLY A 119 -3.25 16.40 -2.23
C GLY A 119 -2.11 15.63 -1.54
N GLY A 120 -1.23 16.32 -0.79
CA GLY A 120 -0.23 15.72 0.07
C GLY A 120 -0.82 14.85 1.16
N GLU A 121 -1.92 15.31 1.78
CA GLU A 121 -2.69 14.55 2.79
C GLU A 121 -3.39 13.31 2.20
N PHE A 122 -3.50 13.26 0.88
CA PHE A 122 -4.19 12.21 0.14
C PHE A 122 -3.20 11.29 -0.60
N GLY A 123 -2.07 11.01 0.06
CA GLY A 123 -1.04 10.09 -0.40
C GLY A 123 -0.14 10.66 -1.50
N GLY A 124 -0.04 11.99 -1.59
CA GLY A 124 0.82 12.70 -2.55
C GLY A 124 0.27 12.74 -3.97
N LEU A 125 -1.01 13.09 -4.14
CA LEU A 125 -1.65 13.18 -5.46
C LEU A 125 -0.91 14.16 -6.39
N GLY A 126 -0.53 15.34 -5.87
CA GLY A 126 0.24 16.35 -6.59
C GLY A 126 1.64 15.88 -6.94
N ALA A 127 2.37 15.28 -5.98
CA ALA A 127 3.66 14.68 -6.23
C ALA A 127 3.61 13.55 -7.28
N ARG A 128 2.55 12.73 -7.30
CA ARG A 128 2.34 11.71 -8.35
C ARG A 128 2.26 12.34 -9.73
N ARG A 129 1.51 13.43 -9.87
CA ARG A 129 1.37 14.16 -11.13
C ARG A 129 2.68 14.81 -11.54
N PHE A 130 3.37 15.46 -10.60
CA PHE A 130 4.69 16.04 -10.82
C PHE A 130 5.69 14.98 -11.30
N ALA A 131 5.74 13.81 -10.66
CA ALA A 131 6.61 12.72 -11.09
C ALA A 131 6.31 12.26 -12.51
N ALA A 132 5.02 12.10 -12.86
CA ALA A 132 4.63 11.70 -14.21
C ALA A 132 5.11 12.70 -15.28
N ASP A 133 4.98 14.00 -15.01
CA ASP A 133 5.32 15.07 -15.95
C ASP A 133 6.84 15.34 -16.03
N PHE A 134 7.58 15.14 -14.93
CA PHE A 134 8.99 15.55 -14.82
C PHE A 134 9.99 14.40 -14.59
N ARG A 135 9.59 13.13 -14.65
CA ARG A 135 10.45 11.96 -14.37
C ARG A 135 11.78 11.93 -15.13
N ASN A 136 11.82 12.43 -16.37
CA ASN A 136 13.02 12.41 -17.20
C ASN A 136 13.92 13.64 -17.00
N ARG A 137 13.49 14.59 -16.17
CA ARG A 137 14.17 15.87 -15.94
C ARG A 137 14.64 16.00 -14.50
N VAL A 138 13.91 15.43 -13.55
CA VAL A 138 14.26 15.53 -12.12
C VAL A 138 15.19 14.41 -11.75
N VAL A 139 16.37 14.79 -11.28
CA VAL A 139 17.42 13.88 -10.80
C VAL A 139 17.03 13.28 -9.45
N THR A 140 16.65 14.17 -8.52
CA THR A 140 16.17 13.81 -7.19
C THR A 140 15.28 14.90 -6.63
N ALA A 141 14.43 14.53 -5.70
CA ALA A 141 13.48 15.40 -5.03
C ALA A 141 13.61 15.30 -3.50
N ILE A 142 13.54 16.44 -2.83
CA ILE A 142 13.49 16.54 -1.36
C ILE A 142 12.10 17.01 -0.99
N VAL A 143 11.37 16.20 -0.25
CA VAL A 143 10.05 16.56 0.28
C VAL A 143 10.23 17.11 1.70
N LEU A 144 9.66 18.28 1.97
CA LEU A 144 9.59 18.89 3.29
C LEU A 144 8.16 18.74 3.81
N ASP A 145 8.01 18.03 4.92
CA ASP A 145 6.70 17.79 5.56
C ASP A 145 6.87 17.97 7.07
N SER A 146 6.05 18.80 7.72
CA SER A 146 6.00 18.89 9.18
C SER A 146 7.37 19.12 9.80
N ILE A 147 8.10 20.14 9.35
CA ILE A 147 9.53 20.34 9.67
C ILE A 147 9.80 21.26 10.86
N ALA A 148 8.77 21.82 11.48
CA ALA A 148 8.86 22.74 12.61
C ALA A 148 8.38 22.14 13.95
N GLY A 149 8.32 20.81 14.07
CA GLY A 149 7.98 20.13 15.32
C GLY A 149 9.14 20.09 16.33
N ARG A 150 8.84 19.70 17.57
CA ARG A 150 9.84 19.64 18.66
C ARG A 150 10.72 18.39 18.59
N ALA A 151 10.22 17.31 17.98
CA ALA A 151 10.94 16.05 17.91
C ALA A 151 12.19 16.16 17.00
N PRO A 152 13.17 15.26 17.16
CA PRO A 152 14.30 15.18 16.24
C PRO A 152 13.83 14.91 14.81
N SER A 153 14.52 15.51 13.85
CA SER A 153 14.31 15.26 12.42
C SER A 153 14.39 13.78 12.12
N ARG A 154 13.60 13.36 11.14
CA ARG A 154 13.43 11.99 10.69
C ARG A 154 13.42 11.97 9.17
N LEU A 155 14.01 10.91 8.61
CA LEU A 155 13.96 10.64 7.18
C LEU A 155 12.91 9.57 6.90
N VAL A 156 12.03 9.83 5.95
CA VAL A 156 11.11 8.83 5.38
C VAL A 156 11.63 8.44 4.01
N ILE A 157 11.97 7.16 3.89
CA ILE A 157 12.72 6.61 2.73
C ILE A 157 11.92 5.57 1.95
N ALA A 158 10.89 4.98 2.56
CA ALA A 158 10.03 3.98 1.94
C ALA A 158 9.18 4.59 0.81
N GLY A 159 8.98 3.81 -0.25
CA GLY A 159 8.15 4.16 -1.40
C GLY A 159 6.81 3.41 -1.47
N ASN A 160 6.02 3.70 -2.50
CA ASN A 160 4.80 2.97 -2.84
C ASN A 160 5.06 1.68 -3.65
N THR A 161 6.33 1.35 -3.85
CA THR A 161 6.80 0.10 -4.46
C THR A 161 7.92 -0.48 -3.60
N ALA A 162 8.42 -1.68 -3.88
CA ALA A 162 9.54 -2.29 -3.15
C ALA A 162 10.91 -1.61 -3.45
N ARG A 163 10.90 -0.28 -3.52
CA ARG A 163 11.99 0.64 -3.80
C ARG A 163 11.93 1.77 -2.77
N GLU A 164 13.11 2.17 -2.35
CA GLU A 164 13.38 3.24 -1.41
C GLU A 164 14.21 4.34 -2.08
N ALA A 165 14.36 5.46 -1.37
CA ALA A 165 15.36 6.48 -1.66
C ALA A 165 16.75 5.85 -1.88
N SER A 166 17.63 6.48 -2.66
CA SER A 166 18.99 5.99 -2.83
C SER A 166 19.79 6.11 -1.52
N ALA A 167 20.62 5.12 -1.21
CA ALA A 167 21.42 5.11 0.03
C ALA A 167 22.37 6.34 0.09
N GLY A 168 22.86 6.79 -1.07
CA GLY A 168 23.64 8.01 -1.21
C GLY A 168 22.84 9.24 -0.78
N LEU A 169 21.62 9.42 -1.30
CA LEU A 169 20.76 10.54 -0.92
C LEU A 169 20.48 10.55 0.59
N VAL A 170 20.13 9.39 1.16
CA VAL A 170 19.86 9.25 2.59
C VAL A 170 21.08 9.59 3.44
N ALA A 171 22.27 9.12 3.05
CA ALA A 171 23.51 9.40 3.76
C ALA A 171 23.88 10.89 3.68
N THR A 172 23.80 11.50 2.49
CA THR A 172 24.09 12.93 2.29
C THR A 172 23.11 13.80 3.08
N THR A 173 21.81 13.50 3.03
CA THR A 173 20.82 14.24 3.83
C THR A 173 21.08 14.08 5.32
N ALA A 174 21.39 12.87 5.79
CA ALA A 174 21.69 12.64 7.20
C ALA A 174 22.92 13.43 7.68
N ALA A 175 23.97 13.50 6.87
CA ALA A 175 25.16 14.29 7.15
C ALA A 175 24.86 15.79 7.24
N ARG A 176 24.10 16.35 6.27
CA ARG A 176 23.74 17.77 6.30
C ARG A 176 22.84 18.16 7.47
N ILE A 177 21.91 17.27 7.84
CA ILE A 177 21.11 17.48 9.05
C ILE A 177 22.01 17.43 10.27
N GLN A 178 22.93 16.45 10.38
CA GLN A 178 23.83 16.34 11.53
C GLN A 178 24.72 17.58 11.71
N GLU A 179 25.29 18.10 10.62
CA GLU A 179 26.11 19.32 10.64
C GLU A 179 25.36 20.54 11.20
N GLN A 180 24.07 20.69 10.87
CA GLN A 180 23.23 21.79 11.36
C GLN A 180 22.59 21.51 12.73
N ALA A 181 22.37 20.24 13.06
CA ALA A 181 21.62 19.79 14.23
C ALA A 181 22.47 19.43 15.45
N GLY A 182 23.74 19.09 15.22
CA GLY A 182 24.56 18.35 16.17
C GLY A 182 24.13 16.89 16.39
N ALA A 183 23.09 16.40 15.71
CA ALA A 183 22.55 15.06 15.89
C ALA A 183 22.05 14.45 14.58
N LEU A 184 22.25 13.13 14.42
CA LEU A 184 21.75 12.38 13.28
C LEU A 184 20.21 12.35 13.26
N PRO A 185 19.58 12.47 12.08
CA PRO A 185 18.15 12.27 11.97
C PRO A 185 17.78 10.81 12.23
N ARG A 186 16.59 10.61 12.78
CA ARG A 186 16.02 9.27 12.95
C ARG A 186 15.72 8.63 11.59
N ARG A 187 15.91 7.33 11.51
CA ARG A 187 15.54 6.50 10.36
C ARG A 187 14.69 5.31 10.84
N PRO A 188 13.87 4.69 9.99
CA PRO A 188 13.16 3.47 10.37
C PRO A 188 14.17 2.38 10.76
N SER A 189 13.80 1.49 11.69
CA SER A 189 14.64 0.34 12.03
C SER A 189 14.80 -0.61 10.84
N GLY A 190 15.83 -1.46 10.85
CA GLY A 190 16.04 -2.41 9.74
C GLY A 190 14.84 -3.35 9.52
N PHE A 191 14.18 -3.76 10.59
CA PHE A 191 12.95 -4.55 10.50
C PHE A 191 11.77 -3.76 9.93
N ALA A 192 11.62 -2.48 10.31
CA ALA A 192 10.58 -1.62 9.73
C ALA A 192 10.82 -1.39 8.23
N GLN A 193 12.07 -1.19 7.80
CA GLN A 193 12.43 -1.10 6.38
C GLN A 193 12.10 -2.39 5.64
N LEU A 194 12.41 -3.56 6.21
CA LEU A 194 12.07 -4.84 5.61
C LEU A 194 10.55 -5.05 5.47
N LEU A 195 9.77 -4.60 6.46
CA LEU A 195 8.31 -4.60 6.36
C LEU A 195 7.80 -3.62 5.31
N ASP A 196 8.40 -2.43 5.21
CA ASP A 196 8.07 -1.45 4.16
C ASP A 196 8.43 -1.98 2.76
N LEU A 197 9.47 -2.79 2.62
CA LEU A 197 9.76 -3.48 1.35
C LEU A 197 8.77 -4.62 1.07
N ALA A 198 8.34 -5.36 2.10
CA ALA A 198 7.41 -6.48 1.99
C ALA A 198 5.98 -6.02 1.65
N PHE A 199 5.53 -4.93 2.26
CA PHE A 199 4.29 -4.26 1.96
C PHE A 199 4.57 -2.75 1.75
N PRO A 200 4.94 -2.35 0.52
CA PRO A 200 5.23 -0.96 0.18
C PRO A 200 4.12 -0.02 0.60
N PHE A 201 4.45 0.86 1.53
CA PHE A 201 3.51 1.81 2.10
C PHE A 201 4.20 3.06 2.63
N THR A 202 3.70 4.22 2.24
CA THR A 202 4.07 5.50 2.83
C THR A 202 2.95 6.52 2.64
N LEU A 203 2.74 7.37 3.64
CA LEU A 203 1.75 8.46 3.56
C LEU A 203 2.31 9.73 2.92
N TYR A 204 3.63 9.78 2.69
CA TYR A 204 4.35 10.98 2.32
C TYR A 204 4.61 11.06 0.81
N GLU A 205 4.83 12.27 0.31
CA GLU A 205 4.91 12.56 -1.12
C GLU A 205 6.09 11.94 -1.85
N GLN A 206 7.14 11.47 -1.16
CA GLN A 206 8.21 10.73 -1.83
C GLN A 206 7.72 9.37 -2.37
N GLY A 207 6.63 8.82 -1.84
CA GLY A 207 6.09 7.52 -2.25
C GLY A 207 5.78 7.45 -3.75
N PRO A 208 4.94 8.36 -4.27
CA PRO A 208 4.67 8.47 -5.70
C PRO A 208 5.88 8.83 -6.56
N LEU A 209 6.85 9.62 -6.05
CA LEU A 209 8.08 9.96 -6.77
C LEU A 209 8.90 8.68 -7.04
N LEU A 210 9.14 7.89 -5.99
CA LEU A 210 9.87 6.63 -6.05
C LEU A 210 9.16 5.61 -6.97
N ALA A 211 7.82 5.56 -6.93
CA ALA A 211 7.04 4.70 -7.81
C ALA A 211 7.19 5.04 -9.31
N HIS A 212 7.56 6.28 -9.65
CA HIS A 212 7.86 6.72 -11.02
C HIS A 212 9.35 6.72 -11.34
N GLY A 213 10.19 6.17 -10.47
CA GLY A 213 11.64 6.11 -10.65
C GLY A 213 12.40 7.40 -10.32
N VAL A 214 11.71 8.43 -9.84
CA VAL A 214 12.35 9.68 -9.38
C VAL A 214 12.88 9.45 -7.97
N GLY A 215 14.19 9.61 -7.78
CA GLY A 215 14.80 9.52 -6.46
C GLY A 215 14.23 10.60 -5.54
N GLY A 216 13.93 10.24 -4.29
CA GLY A 216 13.50 11.23 -3.32
C GLY A 216 13.27 10.68 -1.93
N LEU A 217 13.29 11.58 -0.96
CA LEU A 217 12.99 11.29 0.44
C LEU A 217 12.19 12.44 1.07
N THR A 218 11.54 12.15 2.19
CA THR A 218 10.93 13.19 3.02
C THR A 218 11.78 13.46 4.25
N VAL A 219 12.01 14.75 4.53
CA VAL A 219 12.52 15.24 5.80
C VAL A 219 11.33 15.73 6.61
N THR A 220 11.16 15.17 7.82
CA THR A 220 10.05 15.52 8.70
C THR A 220 10.46 15.51 10.17
N THR A 221 9.70 16.19 11.02
CA THR A 221 9.78 16.02 12.48
C THR A 221 8.57 15.27 13.03
N ALA A 222 7.59 14.92 12.18
CA ALA A 222 6.43 14.13 12.55
C ALA A 222 6.79 12.66 12.80
N GLY A 223 6.03 12.02 13.70
CA GLY A 223 6.03 10.58 13.87
C GLY A 223 5.19 9.88 12.80
N ASP A 224 5.25 8.54 12.75
CA ASP A 224 4.34 7.76 11.88
C ASP A 224 2.87 7.91 12.30
N ARG A 225 2.63 8.06 13.60
CA ARG A 225 1.37 8.53 14.14
C ARG A 225 1.39 10.06 14.15
N ARG A 226 0.77 10.66 13.13
CA ARG A 226 0.63 12.12 13.05
C ARG A 226 -0.20 12.65 14.23
N SER A 227 0.13 13.85 14.68
CA SER A 227 -0.63 14.56 15.71
C SER A 227 -2.02 14.90 15.17
N ALA A 228 -3.01 15.04 16.06
CA ALA A 228 -4.33 15.46 15.63
C ALA A 228 -4.30 16.87 15.01
N SER A 229 -4.93 17.03 13.85
CA SER A 229 -4.88 18.26 13.04
C SER A 229 -5.33 19.52 13.80
N PHE A 230 -6.36 19.43 14.64
CA PHE A 230 -6.81 20.56 15.46
C PHE A 230 -5.73 21.08 16.43
N ALA A 231 -4.77 20.23 16.79
CA ALA A 231 -3.70 20.54 17.70
C ALA A 231 -2.48 21.12 16.98
N ASP A 232 -2.52 21.26 15.65
CA ASP A 232 -1.45 21.82 14.83
C ASP A 232 -1.62 23.33 14.61
N THR A 233 -1.27 24.09 15.64
CA THR A 233 -1.47 25.55 15.68
C THR A 233 -0.15 26.31 15.52
N PRO A 234 -0.18 27.57 15.04
CA PRO A 234 1.03 28.39 14.90
C PRO A 234 1.86 28.52 16.18
N ALA A 235 1.21 28.51 17.36
CA ALA A 235 1.88 28.58 18.65
C ALA A 235 2.78 27.37 18.98
N ARG A 236 2.62 26.25 18.27
CA ARG A 236 3.43 25.04 18.46
C ARG A 236 4.61 24.93 17.50
N VAL A 237 4.69 25.82 16.52
CA VAL A 237 5.78 25.90 15.55
C VAL A 237 7.08 26.24 16.27
N ASN A 238 8.10 25.41 16.09
CA ASN A 238 9.45 25.66 16.57
C ASN A 238 10.26 26.35 15.47
N GLY A 239 10.38 27.68 15.55
CA GLY A 239 11.12 28.47 14.58
C GLY A 239 12.61 28.09 14.48
N GLY A 240 13.24 27.69 15.59
CA GLY A 240 14.62 27.21 15.60
C GLY A 240 14.79 25.93 14.78
N ARG A 241 13.87 24.96 14.93
CA ARG A 241 13.87 23.73 14.14
C ARG A 241 13.58 23.98 12.67
N LEU A 242 12.62 24.85 12.36
CA LEU A 242 12.31 25.26 10.99
C LEU A 242 13.55 25.84 10.29
N ALA A 243 14.24 26.77 10.95
CA ALA A 243 15.45 27.38 10.43
C ALA A 243 16.59 26.36 10.26
N GLN A 244 16.72 25.42 11.19
CA GLN A 244 17.71 24.36 11.12
C GLN A 244 17.47 23.39 9.94
N VAL A 245 16.23 22.92 9.76
CA VAL A 245 15.87 22.04 8.63
C VAL A 245 15.99 22.80 7.30
N GLY A 246 15.57 24.07 7.25
CA GLY A 246 15.74 24.95 6.10
C GLY A 246 17.21 25.09 5.68
N ARG A 247 18.11 25.43 6.63
CA ARG A 247 19.56 25.50 6.36
C ARG A 247 20.15 24.16 5.93
N SER A 248 19.74 23.06 6.58
CA SER A 248 20.15 21.70 6.20
C SER A 248 19.77 21.38 4.76
N THR A 249 18.56 21.78 4.35
CA THR A 249 18.04 21.59 2.99
C THR A 249 18.79 22.45 1.99
N GLN A 250 19.12 23.70 2.33
CA GLN A 250 19.93 24.58 1.48
C GLN A 250 21.33 23.99 1.24
N GLN A 251 21.99 23.50 2.30
CA GLN A 251 23.30 22.84 2.19
C GLN A 251 23.22 21.52 1.41
N LEU A 252 22.14 20.76 1.60
CA LEU A 252 21.87 19.56 0.83
C LEU A 252 21.74 19.89 -0.66
N LEU A 253 20.94 20.88 -1.04
CA LEU A 253 20.82 21.31 -2.44
C LEU A 253 22.18 21.66 -3.05
N ARG A 254 23.04 22.40 -2.34
CA ARG A 254 24.41 22.71 -2.80
C ARG A 254 25.26 21.46 -2.98
N ALA A 255 25.19 20.51 -2.05
CA ALA A 255 25.92 19.25 -2.14
C ALA A 255 25.43 18.38 -3.30
N LEU A 256 24.11 18.31 -3.51
CA LEU A 256 23.51 17.58 -4.62
C LEU A 256 23.83 18.23 -5.97
N ASP A 257 23.88 19.56 -6.03
CA ASP A 257 24.22 20.28 -7.25
C ASP A 257 25.64 19.96 -7.76
N GLN A 258 26.55 19.63 -6.83
CA GLN A 258 27.93 19.23 -7.11
C GLN A 258 28.11 17.71 -7.32
N GLY A 259 27.16 16.88 -6.87
CA GLY A 259 27.33 15.41 -6.78
C GLY A 259 26.09 14.61 -7.20
N ALA A 260 25.30 15.12 -8.14
CA ALA A 260 23.96 14.62 -8.48
C ALA A 260 23.93 13.16 -8.97
N GLU A 261 25.02 12.66 -9.56
CA GLU A 261 25.09 11.29 -10.11
C GLU A 261 24.99 10.20 -9.04
N LEU A 262 25.48 10.45 -7.83
CA LEU A 262 25.53 9.47 -6.74
C LEU A 262 24.18 9.27 -6.03
N VAL A 263 23.18 10.12 -6.33
CA VAL A 263 21.90 10.15 -5.64
C VAL A 263 20.71 9.81 -6.52
N GLN A 264 20.94 9.55 -7.81
CA GLN A 264 19.87 9.34 -8.79
C GLN A 264 19.11 8.03 -8.57
N GLY A 265 17.83 8.06 -8.93
CA GLY A 265 16.99 6.88 -9.03
C GLY A 265 16.57 6.29 -7.68
N THR A 266 16.20 5.02 -7.72
CA THR A 266 15.65 4.29 -6.58
C THR A 266 16.42 3.00 -6.35
N SER A 267 16.41 2.52 -5.11
CA SER A 267 17.15 1.30 -4.76
C SER A 267 16.38 0.45 -3.76
N SER A 268 16.81 -0.78 -3.53
CA SER A 268 16.24 -1.62 -2.47
C SER A 268 17.40 -2.01 -1.56
N TYR A 269 17.29 -1.75 -0.27
CA TYR A 269 18.29 -2.10 0.74
C TYR A 269 17.65 -2.07 2.13
N VAL A 270 18.39 -2.52 3.14
CA VAL A 270 18.04 -2.30 4.54
C VAL A 270 19.26 -1.77 5.29
N TYR A 271 19.10 -0.69 6.06
CA TYR A 271 20.10 -0.24 7.01
C TYR A 271 20.08 -1.11 8.27
N LEU A 272 21.26 -1.62 8.64
CA LEU A 272 21.55 -2.21 9.93
C LEU A 272 22.62 -1.35 10.63
N GLY A 273 22.15 -0.40 11.44
CA GLY A 273 23.01 0.62 12.04
C GLY A 273 23.66 1.51 10.98
N ALA A 274 25.00 1.45 10.88
CA ALA A 274 25.77 2.18 9.88
C ALA A 274 25.94 1.43 8.54
N ARG A 275 25.63 0.12 8.50
CA ARG A 275 25.83 -0.72 7.31
C ARG A 275 24.55 -0.83 6.49
N VAL A 276 24.73 -1.03 5.18
CA VAL A 276 23.64 -1.24 4.23
C VAL A 276 23.71 -2.66 3.70
N ILE A 277 22.64 -3.44 3.85
CA ILE A 277 22.46 -4.71 3.16
C ILE A 277 21.73 -4.44 1.85
N ARG A 278 22.36 -4.79 0.73
CA ARG A 278 21.74 -4.64 -0.59
C ARG A 278 20.51 -5.51 -0.73
N GLY A 279 19.50 -4.99 -1.40
CA GLY A 279 18.21 -5.64 -1.57
C GLY A 279 18.28 -7.02 -2.22
N TRP A 280 19.15 -7.21 -3.21
CA TRP A 280 19.30 -8.51 -3.89
C TRP A 280 19.79 -9.61 -2.93
N ALA A 281 20.65 -9.28 -1.96
CA ALA A 281 21.13 -10.24 -0.98
C ALA A 281 19.99 -10.71 -0.06
N ILE A 282 19.12 -9.78 0.34
CA ILE A 282 17.91 -10.10 1.12
C ILE A 282 16.97 -10.99 0.31
N GLN A 283 16.76 -10.68 -0.98
CA GLN A 283 15.92 -11.49 -1.86
C GLN A 283 16.46 -12.92 -1.99
N LEU A 284 17.77 -13.10 -2.17
CA LEU A 284 18.39 -14.43 -2.21
C LEU A 284 18.16 -15.22 -0.93
N VAL A 285 18.30 -14.59 0.24
CA VAL A 285 18.03 -15.26 1.52
C VAL A 285 16.56 -15.67 1.64
N LEU A 286 15.63 -14.79 1.28
CA LEU A 286 14.20 -15.09 1.32
C LEU A 286 13.81 -16.20 0.33
N ILE A 287 14.36 -16.18 -0.88
CA ILE A 287 14.14 -17.23 -1.89
C ILE A 287 14.79 -18.54 -1.46
N ALA A 288 15.99 -18.51 -0.88
CA ALA A 288 16.65 -19.70 -0.35
C ALA A 288 15.83 -20.33 0.79
N ALA A 289 15.20 -19.53 1.64
CA ALA A 289 14.28 -20.01 2.67
C ALA A 289 13.03 -20.71 2.11
N LEU A 290 12.70 -20.52 0.83
CA LEU A 290 11.62 -21.26 0.17
C LEU A 290 12.05 -22.70 -0.24
N LEU A 291 13.35 -22.94 -0.43
CA LEU A 291 13.85 -24.22 -0.95
C LEU A 291 13.52 -25.42 -0.05
N PRO A 292 13.74 -25.40 1.28
CA PRO A 292 13.41 -26.56 2.13
C PRO A 292 11.93 -26.93 2.05
N PHE A 293 11.05 -25.92 2.01
CA PHE A 293 9.62 -26.12 1.87
C PHE A 293 9.25 -26.77 0.52
N VAL A 294 9.81 -26.26 -0.58
CA VAL A 294 9.52 -26.77 -1.92
C VAL A 294 10.02 -28.20 -2.07
N ILE A 295 11.23 -28.50 -1.61
CA ILE A 295 11.81 -29.85 -1.62
C ILE A 295 10.93 -30.82 -0.83
N ALA A 296 10.58 -30.46 0.41
CA ALA A 296 9.74 -31.32 1.25
C ALA A 296 8.35 -31.56 0.64
N THR A 297 7.77 -30.55 0.02
CA THR A 297 6.44 -30.65 -0.61
C THR A 297 6.48 -31.52 -1.87
N ILE A 298 7.50 -31.35 -2.73
CA ILE A 298 7.68 -32.18 -3.93
C ILE A 298 7.95 -33.63 -3.54
N ASP A 299 8.78 -33.87 -2.53
CA ASP A 299 9.10 -35.21 -2.04
C ASP A 299 7.87 -35.90 -1.41
N LEU A 300 7.06 -35.16 -0.66
CA LEU A 300 5.75 -35.63 -0.16
C LEU A 300 4.81 -36.00 -1.31
N PHE A 301 4.71 -35.14 -2.33
CA PHE A 301 3.89 -35.41 -3.52
C PHE A 301 4.38 -36.65 -4.27
N ALA A 302 5.70 -36.80 -4.46
CA ALA A 302 6.29 -37.96 -5.10
C ALA A 302 6.02 -39.25 -4.30
N ARG A 303 6.10 -39.20 -2.97
CA ARG A 303 5.72 -40.33 -2.10
C ARG A 303 4.24 -40.70 -2.25
N CYS A 304 3.34 -39.73 -2.27
CA CYS A 304 1.91 -39.98 -2.47
C CYS A 304 1.64 -40.62 -3.84
N ARG A 305 2.31 -40.14 -4.91
CA ARG A 305 2.22 -40.74 -6.25
C ARG A 305 2.73 -42.18 -6.27
N ARG A 306 3.90 -42.46 -5.66
CA ARG A 306 4.46 -43.82 -5.56
C ARG A 306 3.54 -44.79 -4.82
N ARG A 307 2.88 -44.32 -3.75
CA ARG A 307 1.88 -45.08 -2.97
C ARG A 307 0.49 -45.12 -3.62
N ARG A 308 0.32 -44.55 -4.82
CA ARG A 308 -0.96 -44.48 -5.56
C ARG A 308 -2.10 -43.82 -4.77
N VAL A 309 -1.76 -42.89 -3.86
CA VAL A 309 -2.75 -42.10 -3.10
C VAL A 309 -3.46 -41.13 -4.07
N PRO A 310 -4.80 -41.12 -4.14
CA PRO A 310 -5.53 -40.27 -5.07
C PRO A 310 -5.54 -38.80 -4.61
N ILE A 311 -4.68 -37.97 -5.21
CA ILE A 311 -4.55 -36.53 -4.87
C ILE A 311 -5.62 -35.67 -5.58
N ALA A 312 -6.19 -36.14 -6.70
CA ALA A 312 -7.14 -35.37 -7.49
C ALA A 312 -8.40 -34.92 -6.72
N PRO A 313 -9.05 -35.75 -5.87
CA PRO A 313 -10.14 -35.30 -5.00
C PRO A 313 -9.70 -34.17 -4.05
N ALA A 314 -8.49 -34.22 -3.50
CA ALA A 314 -7.96 -33.18 -2.63
C ALA A 314 -7.73 -31.86 -3.38
N LEU A 315 -7.20 -31.89 -4.61
CA LEU A 315 -7.06 -30.71 -5.45
C LEU A 315 -8.41 -30.10 -5.85
N ARG A 316 -9.43 -30.92 -6.12
CA ARG A 316 -10.80 -30.42 -6.37
C ARG A 316 -11.43 -29.80 -5.12
N SER A 317 -11.10 -30.34 -3.94
CA SER A 317 -11.47 -29.80 -2.64
C SER A 317 -10.84 -28.41 -2.43
N TYR A 318 -9.55 -28.26 -2.74
CA TYR A 318 -8.86 -26.97 -2.76
C TYR A 318 -9.51 -25.99 -3.74
N ARG A 319 -9.69 -26.42 -5.00
CA ARG A 319 -10.31 -25.59 -6.05
C ARG A 319 -11.68 -25.04 -5.65
N SER A 320 -12.47 -25.81 -4.90
CA SER A 320 -13.78 -25.35 -4.41
C SER A 320 -13.66 -24.30 -3.31
N ARG A 321 -12.65 -24.39 -2.44
CA ARG A 321 -12.32 -23.34 -1.44
C ARG A 321 -11.76 -22.09 -2.12
N LEU A 322 -10.92 -22.28 -3.13
CA LEU A 322 -10.43 -21.18 -3.96
C LEU A 322 -11.59 -20.46 -4.66
N ALA A 323 -12.51 -21.21 -5.28
CA ALA A 323 -13.70 -20.63 -5.91
C ALA A 323 -14.57 -19.84 -4.92
N PHE A 324 -14.69 -20.30 -3.68
CA PHE A 324 -15.36 -19.54 -2.61
C PHE A 324 -14.65 -18.20 -2.31
N TRP A 325 -13.34 -18.22 -2.10
CA TRP A 325 -12.60 -16.98 -1.82
C TRP A 325 -12.55 -16.04 -3.03
N VAL A 326 -12.47 -16.58 -4.25
CA VAL A 326 -12.62 -15.81 -5.49
C VAL A 326 -14.00 -15.17 -5.55
N TRP A 327 -15.07 -15.89 -5.21
CA TRP A 327 -16.42 -15.32 -5.12
C TRP A 327 -16.47 -14.15 -4.13
N VAL A 328 -15.94 -14.33 -2.91
CA VAL A 328 -15.86 -13.24 -1.91
C VAL A 328 -15.06 -12.06 -2.45
N GLY A 329 -13.92 -12.31 -3.09
CA GLY A 329 -13.10 -11.27 -3.71
C GLY A 329 -13.81 -10.52 -4.83
N VAL A 330 -14.57 -11.23 -5.69
CA VAL A 330 -15.36 -10.63 -6.76
C VAL A 330 -16.48 -9.77 -6.18
N VAL A 331 -17.23 -10.27 -5.20
CA VAL A 331 -18.28 -9.49 -4.52
C VAL A 331 -17.68 -8.24 -3.86
N PHE A 332 -16.53 -8.38 -3.20
CA PHE A 332 -15.81 -7.25 -2.60
C PHE A 332 -15.43 -6.20 -3.66
N GLN A 333 -14.91 -6.61 -4.81
CA GLN A 333 -14.55 -5.69 -5.91
C GLN A 333 -15.79 -5.08 -6.60
N LEU A 334 -16.90 -5.81 -6.69
CA LEU A 334 -18.17 -5.28 -7.18
C LEU A 334 -18.71 -4.20 -6.24
N PHE A 335 -18.60 -4.40 -4.93
CA PHE A 335 -18.99 -3.39 -3.93
C PHE A 335 -18.12 -2.12 -4.07
N ALA A 336 -16.83 -2.28 -4.37
CA ALA A 336 -15.94 -1.16 -4.70
C ALA A 336 -16.44 -0.39 -5.94
N LEU A 337 -16.83 -1.12 -6.99
CA LEU A 337 -17.29 -0.57 -8.26
C LEU A 337 -18.63 0.18 -8.11
N VAL A 338 -19.58 -0.38 -7.36
CA VAL A 338 -20.89 0.23 -7.11
C VAL A 338 -20.78 1.40 -6.11
N GLY A 339 -19.67 1.54 -5.40
CA GLY A 339 -19.40 2.64 -4.46
C GLY A 339 -19.91 2.40 -3.05
N VAL A 340 -20.00 1.12 -2.65
CA VAL A 340 -20.24 0.75 -1.25
C VAL A 340 -19.01 1.07 -0.40
N TRP A 341 -17.82 0.97 -0.99
CA TRP A 341 -16.55 1.35 -0.37
C TRP A 341 -16.13 2.77 -0.78
N PRO A 342 -15.23 3.42 -0.02
CA PRO A 342 -14.62 4.70 -0.41
C PRO A 342 -13.99 4.60 -1.81
N ARG A 343 -14.26 5.62 -2.64
CA ARG A 343 -13.62 5.77 -3.95
C ARG A 343 -12.50 6.80 -3.84
N GLY A 344 -11.38 6.54 -4.51
CA GLY A 344 -10.24 7.45 -4.50
C GLY A 344 -9.20 7.08 -5.55
N ALA A 345 -8.16 7.90 -5.64
CA ALA A 345 -6.96 7.51 -6.36
C ALA A 345 -6.35 6.26 -5.71
N PRO A 346 -5.59 5.43 -6.46
CA PRO A 346 -4.82 4.30 -5.90
C PRO A 346 -3.60 4.83 -5.13
N LEU A 347 -3.89 5.51 -4.02
CA LEU A 347 -2.97 6.16 -3.11
C LEU A 347 -3.45 5.87 -1.68
N PRO A 348 -2.54 5.86 -0.70
CA PRO A 348 -2.90 5.58 0.66
C PRO A 348 -3.71 6.73 1.25
N VAL A 349 -4.69 6.40 2.07
CA VAL A 349 -5.56 7.39 2.75
C VAL A 349 -4.96 7.74 4.09
N ALA A 350 -4.90 9.03 4.42
CA ALA A 350 -4.51 9.52 5.73
C ALA A 350 -5.32 8.85 6.87
N PRO A 351 -4.68 8.13 7.83
CA PRO A 351 -5.34 7.43 8.95
C PRO A 351 -6.12 8.35 9.91
N GLN A 352 -5.87 9.66 9.86
CA GLN A 352 -6.55 10.68 10.65
C GLN A 352 -7.94 11.05 10.10
N ILE A 353 -8.20 10.76 8.82
CA ILE A 353 -9.48 11.07 8.20
C ILE A 353 -10.53 10.07 8.69
N VAL A 354 -11.74 10.55 8.98
CA VAL A 354 -12.87 9.72 9.45
C VAL A 354 -13.13 8.53 8.51
N ALA A 355 -12.97 8.73 7.20
CA ALA A 355 -13.13 7.69 6.19
C ALA A 355 -12.23 6.45 6.46
N ALA A 356 -10.97 6.66 6.86
CA ALA A 356 -10.01 5.59 7.12
C ALA A 356 -10.36 4.73 8.35
N ARG A 357 -11.23 5.24 9.24
CA ARG A 357 -11.69 4.58 10.47
C ARG A 357 -13.18 4.20 10.42
N HIS A 358 -13.87 4.54 9.34
CA HIS A 358 -15.30 4.30 9.22
C HIS A 358 -15.54 2.91 8.66
N TRP A 359 -16.11 2.02 9.48
CA TRP A 359 -16.56 0.71 9.06
C TRP A 359 -17.94 0.83 8.37
N PRO A 360 -18.06 0.58 7.06
CA PRO A 360 -19.34 0.66 6.37
C PRO A 360 -20.20 -0.57 6.73
N LEU A 361 -20.87 -0.51 7.88
CA LEU A 361 -21.59 -1.64 8.48
C LEU A 361 -22.56 -2.32 7.50
N LEU A 362 -23.38 -1.54 6.77
CA LEU A 362 -24.32 -2.08 5.79
C LEU A 362 -23.62 -2.81 4.64
N GLY A 363 -22.50 -2.27 4.15
CA GLY A 363 -21.68 -2.91 3.13
C GLY A 363 -21.03 -4.20 3.65
N LEU A 364 -20.53 -4.19 4.88
CA LEU A 364 -19.96 -5.37 5.53
C LEU A 364 -21.01 -6.46 5.78
N LEU A 365 -22.22 -6.10 6.21
CA LEU A 365 -23.34 -7.03 6.37
C LEU A 365 -23.78 -7.60 5.01
N GLY A 366 -23.85 -6.78 3.96
CA GLY A 366 -24.13 -7.24 2.60
C GLY A 366 -23.07 -8.21 2.08
N LEU A 367 -21.79 -7.90 2.28
CA LEU A 367 -20.67 -8.79 1.93
C LEU A 367 -20.74 -10.10 2.72
N ALA A 368 -21.00 -10.03 4.03
CA ALA A 368 -21.15 -11.20 4.89
C ALA A 368 -22.34 -12.08 4.47
N ALA A 369 -23.48 -11.49 4.10
CA ALA A 369 -24.65 -12.23 3.62
C ALA A 369 -24.35 -12.95 2.29
N LEU A 370 -23.74 -12.26 1.31
CA LEU A 370 -23.36 -12.87 0.03
C LEU A 370 -22.24 -13.91 0.17
N ALA A 371 -21.31 -13.70 1.10
CA ALA A 371 -20.31 -14.69 1.48
C ALA A 371 -20.98 -15.91 2.13
N ALA A 372 -21.96 -15.71 3.03
CA ALA A 372 -22.71 -16.81 3.65
C ALA A 372 -23.47 -17.65 2.61
N ILE A 373 -24.08 -17.03 1.60
CA ILE A 373 -24.72 -17.74 0.48
C ILE A 373 -23.69 -18.57 -0.29
N GLY A 374 -22.56 -17.97 -0.67
CA GLY A 374 -21.46 -18.69 -1.33
C GLY A 374 -20.90 -19.83 -0.48
N TRP A 375 -20.84 -19.63 0.84
CA TRP A 375 -20.41 -20.64 1.80
C TRP A 375 -21.40 -21.80 1.88
N VAL A 376 -22.70 -21.57 1.91
CA VAL A 376 -23.72 -22.65 1.89
C VAL A 376 -23.59 -23.50 0.63
N VAL A 377 -23.40 -22.86 -0.53
CA VAL A 377 -23.23 -23.55 -1.82
C VAL A 377 -21.96 -24.42 -1.85
N THR A 378 -20.85 -23.90 -1.32
CA THR A 378 -19.58 -24.64 -1.27
C THR A 378 -19.57 -25.71 -0.17
N ARG A 379 -20.12 -25.42 1.01
CA ARG A 379 -20.28 -26.36 2.13
C ARG A 379 -21.08 -27.58 1.72
N ALA A 380 -22.16 -27.43 0.95
CA ALA A 380 -22.94 -28.57 0.47
C ALA A 380 -22.09 -29.60 -0.32
N ARG A 381 -21.00 -29.15 -0.96
CA ARG A 381 -20.07 -30.03 -1.69
C ARG A 381 -18.96 -30.58 -0.79
N LEU A 382 -18.50 -29.79 0.17
CA LEU A 382 -17.32 -30.06 1.00
C LEU A 382 -17.62 -30.67 2.38
N ALA A 383 -18.90 -30.73 2.78
CA ALA A 383 -19.29 -31.34 4.05
C ALA A 383 -18.87 -32.83 4.08
N PRO A 384 -18.21 -33.31 5.15
CA PRO A 384 -17.84 -34.71 5.30
C PRO A 384 -19.09 -35.59 5.25
N ARG A 385 -19.10 -36.56 4.31
CA ARG A 385 -20.16 -37.59 4.20
C ARG A 385 -19.73 -38.91 4.85
N ARG A 386 -18.43 -39.11 4.98
CA ARG A 386 -17.77 -40.24 5.65
C ARG A 386 -16.58 -39.70 6.45
N ARG A 387 -16.10 -40.45 7.44
CA ARG A 387 -14.81 -40.15 8.07
C ARG A 387 -13.71 -40.28 7.01
N ALA A 388 -12.82 -39.30 6.94
CA ALA A 388 -11.70 -39.34 6.01
C ALA A 388 -10.72 -40.45 6.42
N ALA A 389 -10.28 -41.26 5.46
CA ALA A 389 -9.19 -42.20 5.69
C ALA A 389 -7.86 -41.43 5.83
N ILE A 390 -6.85 -42.09 6.41
CA ILE A 390 -5.49 -41.51 6.55
C ILE A 390 -4.94 -41.05 5.20
N ASP A 391 -5.17 -41.82 4.14
CA ASP A 391 -4.75 -41.47 2.77
C ASP A 391 -5.50 -40.24 2.22
N ASP A 392 -6.78 -40.07 2.56
CA ASP A 392 -7.58 -38.89 2.17
C ASP A 392 -7.03 -37.63 2.86
N GLU A 393 -6.67 -37.73 4.14
CA GLU A 393 -6.08 -36.63 4.90
C GLU A 393 -4.67 -36.28 4.41
N LEU A 394 -3.85 -37.28 4.10
CA LEU A 394 -2.52 -37.10 3.53
C LEU A 394 -2.58 -36.42 2.16
N ALA A 395 -3.53 -36.83 1.31
CA ALA A 395 -3.81 -36.17 0.04
C ALA A 395 -4.25 -34.71 0.26
N GLY A 396 -5.09 -34.46 1.28
CA GLY A 396 -5.53 -33.13 1.70
C GLY A 396 -4.37 -32.20 2.07
N HIS A 397 -3.45 -32.67 2.91
CA HIS A 397 -2.26 -31.90 3.28
C HIS A 397 -1.35 -31.66 2.07
N THR A 398 -1.10 -32.69 1.27
CA THR A 398 -0.24 -32.59 0.07
C THR A 398 -0.77 -31.56 -0.92
N ALA A 399 -2.08 -31.57 -1.20
CA ALA A 399 -2.71 -30.59 -2.09
C ALA A 399 -2.62 -29.15 -1.54
N ALA A 400 -2.79 -28.97 -0.23
CA ALA A 400 -2.68 -27.65 0.41
C ALA A 400 -1.24 -27.12 0.40
N LEU A 401 -0.25 -27.97 0.67
CA LEU A 401 1.17 -27.62 0.63
C LEU A 401 1.63 -27.28 -0.79
N LEU A 402 1.19 -28.04 -1.81
CA LEU A 402 1.45 -27.72 -3.21
C LEU A 402 0.88 -26.36 -3.59
N ALA A 403 -0.38 -26.09 -3.22
CA ALA A 403 -1.00 -24.80 -3.45
C ALA A 403 -0.28 -23.66 -2.72
N LEU A 404 0.19 -23.88 -1.48
CA LEU A 404 0.99 -22.92 -0.74
C LEU A 404 2.36 -22.67 -1.38
N GLY A 405 2.98 -23.70 -1.96
CA GLY A 405 4.20 -23.56 -2.75
C GLY A 405 4.00 -22.68 -3.97
N VAL A 406 2.89 -22.87 -4.70
CA VAL A 406 2.49 -21.99 -5.80
C VAL A 406 2.26 -20.56 -5.31
N VAL A 407 1.58 -20.37 -4.18
CA VAL A 407 1.42 -19.05 -3.55
C VAL A 407 2.79 -18.42 -3.26
N GLY A 408 3.73 -19.17 -2.67
CA GLY A 408 5.09 -18.70 -2.40
C GLY A 408 5.84 -18.27 -3.66
N LEU A 409 5.75 -19.05 -4.74
CA LEU A 409 6.35 -18.70 -6.04
C LEU A 409 5.70 -17.46 -6.67
N LEU A 410 4.37 -17.31 -6.57
CA LEU A 410 3.66 -16.12 -7.04
C LEU A 410 4.02 -14.87 -6.22
N VAL A 411 4.27 -15.03 -4.91
CA VAL A 411 4.79 -13.96 -4.06
C VAL A 411 6.18 -13.54 -4.52
N VAL A 412 7.08 -14.48 -4.81
CA VAL A 412 8.40 -14.17 -5.38
C VAL A 412 8.28 -13.40 -6.70
N ALA A 413 7.36 -13.80 -7.58
CA ALA A 413 7.16 -13.17 -8.88
C ALA A 413 6.63 -11.73 -8.78
N THR A 414 5.89 -11.38 -7.72
CA THR A 414 5.30 -10.03 -7.56
C THR A 414 6.14 -9.14 -6.65
N ASN A 415 6.57 -9.65 -5.50
CA ASN A 415 7.43 -8.97 -4.55
C ASN A 415 8.17 -10.01 -3.67
N PRO A 416 9.46 -10.30 -3.93
CA PRO A 416 10.20 -11.27 -3.13
C PRO A 416 10.29 -10.92 -1.64
N TYR A 417 10.24 -9.62 -1.28
CA TYR A 417 10.26 -9.20 0.13
C TYR A 417 9.00 -9.62 0.89
N ALA A 418 7.86 -9.72 0.21
CA ALA A 418 6.61 -10.16 0.80
C ALA A 418 6.65 -11.63 1.28
N LEU A 419 7.69 -12.40 0.92
CA LEU A 419 7.92 -13.73 1.49
C LEU A 419 8.03 -13.69 3.02
N ILE A 420 8.54 -12.62 3.64
CA ILE A 420 8.58 -12.54 5.12
C ILE A 420 7.19 -12.70 5.76
N LEU A 421 6.14 -12.30 5.05
CA LEU A 421 4.75 -12.43 5.51
C LEU A 421 4.17 -13.84 5.28
N VAL A 422 4.78 -14.65 4.41
CA VAL A 422 4.27 -15.99 4.04
C VAL A 422 5.17 -17.11 4.57
N LEU A 423 6.44 -16.83 4.88
CA LEU A 423 7.41 -17.77 5.45
C LEU A 423 6.90 -18.47 6.72
N PRO A 424 6.23 -17.79 7.67
CA PRO A 424 5.63 -18.47 8.81
C PRO A 424 4.58 -19.51 8.38
N SER A 425 3.73 -19.19 7.39
CA SER A 425 2.76 -20.15 6.85
C SER A 425 3.45 -21.35 6.19
N LEU A 426 4.46 -21.10 5.36
CA LEU A 426 5.23 -22.14 4.66
C LEU A 426 5.84 -23.12 5.66
N HIS A 427 6.53 -22.61 6.68
CA HIS A 427 7.28 -23.46 7.60
C HIS A 427 6.38 -24.09 8.67
N ALA A 428 5.45 -23.34 9.27
CA ALA A 428 4.58 -23.88 10.32
C ALA A 428 3.63 -24.94 9.75
N TRP A 429 2.99 -24.69 8.60
CA TRP A 429 2.01 -25.62 8.06
C TRP A 429 2.63 -26.88 7.45
N LEU A 430 3.94 -26.88 7.17
CA LEU A 430 4.69 -28.09 6.82
C LEU A 430 4.68 -29.14 7.96
N TRP A 431 4.54 -28.71 9.22
CA TRP A 431 4.47 -29.58 10.39
C TRP A 431 3.07 -30.13 10.67
N LEU A 432 2.01 -29.57 10.07
CA LEU A 432 0.62 -30.01 10.33
C LEU A 432 0.38 -31.51 10.14
N PRO A 433 0.90 -32.17 9.08
CA PRO A 433 0.76 -33.62 8.93
C PRO A 433 1.38 -34.40 10.09
N HIS A 434 2.48 -33.92 10.67
CA HIS A 434 3.23 -34.59 11.74
C HIS A 434 2.53 -34.47 13.11
N VAL A 435 1.80 -33.37 13.33
CA VAL A 435 1.08 -33.14 14.59
C VAL A 435 -0.38 -33.59 14.54
N GLN A 436 -0.82 -34.20 13.44
CA GLN A 436 -2.23 -34.53 13.22
C GLN A 436 -2.82 -35.51 14.24
N SER A 437 -2.01 -36.47 14.71
CA SER A 437 -2.35 -37.46 15.74
C SER A 437 -2.16 -36.93 17.17
N ARG A 438 -1.64 -35.72 17.34
CA ARG A 438 -1.38 -35.11 18.65
C ARG A 438 -2.63 -34.39 19.18
N ALA A 439 -2.52 -33.91 20.41
CA ALA A 439 -3.58 -33.17 21.09
C ALA A 439 -4.10 -31.97 20.27
N PRO A 440 -5.39 -31.62 20.38
CA PRO A 440 -6.01 -30.59 19.56
C PRO A 440 -5.37 -29.21 19.72
N TRP A 441 -4.90 -28.88 20.92
CA TRP A 441 -4.22 -27.60 21.18
C TRP A 441 -2.95 -27.46 20.35
N LEU A 442 -2.14 -28.53 20.20
CA LEU A 442 -0.91 -28.47 19.42
C LEU A 442 -1.19 -28.23 17.94
N ARG A 443 -2.23 -28.88 17.40
CA ARG A 443 -2.64 -28.68 15.99
C ARG A 443 -3.13 -27.26 15.74
N VAL A 444 -3.91 -26.72 16.67
CA VAL A 444 -4.40 -25.33 16.61
C VAL A 444 -3.23 -24.35 16.74
N SER A 445 -2.26 -24.61 17.63
CA SER A 445 -1.07 -23.77 17.78
C SER A 445 -0.21 -23.75 16.51
N VAL A 446 0.04 -24.90 15.88
CA VAL A 446 0.79 -24.96 14.61
C VAL A 446 0.03 -24.26 13.47
N LEU A 447 -1.30 -24.42 13.41
CA LEU A 447 -2.13 -23.69 12.47
C LEU A 447 -2.01 -22.17 12.71
N ALA A 448 -2.12 -21.72 13.96
CA ALA A 448 -2.05 -20.32 14.37
C ALA A 448 -0.67 -19.69 14.09
N LEU A 449 0.43 -20.44 14.30
CA LEU A 449 1.79 -19.99 13.98
C LEU A 449 1.94 -19.63 12.49
N GLY A 450 1.24 -20.32 11.60
CA GLY A 450 1.26 -19.97 10.18
C GLY A 450 0.62 -18.63 9.85
N PHE A 451 -0.20 -18.05 10.74
CA PHE A 451 -0.78 -16.71 10.59
C PHE A 451 0.13 -15.59 11.15
N LEU A 452 1.30 -15.91 11.72
CA LEU A 452 2.18 -14.93 12.33
C LEU A 452 2.60 -13.81 11.36
N GLY A 453 2.80 -14.13 10.07
CA GLY A 453 3.19 -13.14 9.06
C GLY A 453 2.09 -12.11 8.75
N PRO A 454 0.86 -12.51 8.40
CA PRO A 454 -0.25 -11.56 8.25
C PRO A 454 -0.58 -10.80 9.54
N PHE A 455 -0.49 -11.44 10.71
CA PHE A 455 -0.66 -10.74 11.99
C PHE A 455 0.43 -9.72 12.25
N LEU A 456 1.68 -9.99 11.86
CA LEU A 456 2.77 -9.02 11.95
C LEU A 456 2.45 -7.75 11.14
N LEU A 457 1.90 -7.89 9.93
CA LEU A 457 1.46 -6.76 9.12
C LEU A 457 0.34 -5.98 9.81
N LEU A 458 -0.69 -6.68 10.32
CA LEU A 458 -1.81 -6.06 11.04
C LEU A 458 -1.36 -5.30 12.30
N ILE A 459 -0.51 -5.92 13.11
CA ILE A 459 0.03 -5.33 14.35
C ILE A 459 0.90 -4.11 14.01
N SER A 460 1.71 -4.21 12.95
CA SER A 460 2.54 -3.10 12.48
C SER A 460 1.67 -1.90 12.11
N PHE A 461 0.63 -2.09 11.30
CA PHE A 461 -0.29 -1.00 10.92
C PHE A 461 -1.08 -0.46 12.12
N ALA A 462 -1.57 -1.34 12.99
CA ALA A 462 -2.30 -0.97 14.20
C ALA A 462 -1.48 -0.06 15.12
N ALA A 463 -0.21 -0.43 15.36
CA ALA A 463 0.68 0.29 16.27
C ALA A 463 1.34 1.52 15.62
N ARG A 464 1.93 1.37 14.43
CA ARG A 464 2.73 2.40 13.76
C ARG A 464 1.90 3.62 13.35
N TYR A 465 0.68 3.39 12.83
CA TYR A 465 -0.21 4.45 12.35
C TYR A 465 -1.34 4.80 13.34
N GLY A 466 -1.37 4.16 14.51
CA GLY A 466 -2.40 4.41 15.53
C GLY A 466 -3.82 4.04 15.07
N LEU A 467 -3.93 3.04 14.19
CA LEU A 467 -5.21 2.49 13.71
C LEU A 467 -5.87 1.58 14.76
N GLY A 468 -5.09 0.94 15.64
CA GLY A 468 -5.63 0.02 16.64
C GLY A 468 -6.47 -1.09 16.00
N LEU A 469 -7.73 -1.21 16.39
CA LEU A 469 -8.67 -2.21 15.86
C LEU A 469 -9.15 -1.91 14.44
N ASP A 470 -8.89 -0.72 13.90
CA ASP A 470 -9.27 -0.34 12.53
C ASP A 470 -8.30 -0.86 11.47
N ALA A 471 -7.13 -1.39 11.87
CA ALA A 471 -6.10 -1.87 10.95
C ALA A 471 -6.58 -2.93 9.93
N PRO A 472 -7.41 -3.93 10.29
CA PRO A 472 -7.95 -4.88 9.31
C PRO A 472 -8.81 -4.21 8.24
N TRP A 473 -9.66 -3.25 8.63
CA TRP A 473 -10.48 -2.51 7.69
C TRP A 473 -9.62 -1.61 6.80
N TYR A 474 -8.64 -0.91 7.38
CA TYR A 474 -7.72 -0.06 6.62
C TYR A 474 -6.98 -0.83 5.52
N LEU A 475 -6.46 -2.04 5.81
CA LEU A 475 -5.83 -2.88 4.80
C LEU A 475 -6.82 -3.34 3.71
N ALA A 476 -8.08 -3.62 4.08
CA ALA A 476 -9.13 -3.93 3.11
C ALA A 476 -9.47 -2.72 2.24
N GLU A 477 -9.50 -1.52 2.82
CA GLU A 477 -9.70 -0.26 2.10
C GLU A 477 -8.58 -0.02 1.07
N LEU A 478 -7.31 -0.28 1.41
CA LEU A 478 -6.21 -0.22 0.44
C LEU A 478 -6.41 -1.17 -0.75
N ALA A 479 -7.01 -2.34 -0.52
CA ALA A 479 -7.38 -3.25 -1.61
C ALA A 479 -8.59 -2.74 -2.42
N ALA A 480 -9.57 -2.10 -1.78
CA ALA A 480 -10.71 -1.48 -2.45
C ALA A 480 -10.29 -0.30 -3.34
N LEU A 481 -9.35 0.52 -2.88
CA LEU A 481 -8.76 1.64 -3.61
C LEU A 481 -7.78 1.22 -4.70
N ARG A 482 -7.50 -0.09 -4.82
CA ARG A 482 -6.49 -0.66 -5.73
C ARG A 482 -5.08 -0.13 -5.48
N TYR A 483 -4.81 0.31 -4.25
CA TYR A 483 -3.45 0.55 -3.80
C TYR A 483 -2.69 -0.78 -3.72
N VAL A 484 -3.33 -1.82 -3.16
CA VAL A 484 -2.86 -3.19 -3.31
C VAL A 484 -3.17 -3.66 -4.73
N SER A 485 -2.16 -4.15 -5.43
CA SER A 485 -2.30 -4.62 -6.81
C SER A 485 -3.25 -5.82 -6.89
N ILE A 486 -3.95 -5.96 -8.04
CA ILE A 486 -4.85 -7.09 -8.28
C ILE A 486 -4.13 -8.45 -8.13
N PRO A 487 -2.89 -8.65 -8.65
CA PRO A 487 -2.14 -9.88 -8.41
C PRO A 487 -1.96 -10.19 -6.92
N THR A 488 -1.50 -9.21 -6.12
CA THR A 488 -1.31 -9.39 -4.67
C THR A 488 -2.62 -9.75 -3.96
N PHE A 489 -3.72 -9.09 -4.34
CA PHE A 489 -5.05 -9.40 -3.80
C PHE A 489 -5.47 -10.85 -4.11
N VAL A 490 -5.32 -11.30 -5.36
CA VAL A 490 -5.65 -12.67 -5.77
C VAL A 490 -4.76 -13.72 -5.09
N ILE A 491 -3.47 -13.43 -4.93
CA ILE A 491 -2.54 -14.28 -4.16
C ILE A 491 -3.02 -14.42 -2.71
N GLY A 492 -3.47 -13.32 -2.09
CA GLY A 492 -4.08 -13.34 -0.76
C GLY A 492 -5.31 -14.24 -0.67
N LEU A 493 -6.21 -14.21 -1.66
CA LEU A 493 -7.36 -15.11 -1.73
C LEU A 493 -6.95 -16.58 -1.88
N ALA A 494 -5.91 -16.86 -2.68
CA ALA A 494 -5.37 -18.20 -2.83
C ALA A 494 -4.74 -18.73 -1.52
N TRP A 495 -4.05 -17.85 -0.78
CA TRP A 495 -3.52 -18.15 0.56
C TRP A 495 -4.65 -18.42 1.57
N LEU A 496 -5.73 -17.62 1.57
CA LEU A 496 -6.91 -17.85 2.41
C LEU A 496 -7.59 -19.20 2.10
N ALA A 497 -7.60 -19.62 0.83
CA ALA A 497 -8.09 -20.94 0.44
C ALA A 497 -7.21 -22.09 0.98
N VAL A 498 -5.89 -21.90 1.01
CA VAL A 498 -4.94 -22.84 1.64
C VAL A 498 -5.21 -22.91 3.14
N ALA A 499 -5.31 -21.76 3.80
CA ALA A 499 -5.60 -21.66 5.22
C ALA A 499 -6.92 -22.36 5.58
N ALA A 500 -7.97 -22.18 4.78
CA ALA A 500 -9.26 -22.84 4.96
C ALA A 500 -9.20 -24.36 4.77
N GLN A 501 -8.28 -24.87 3.93
CA GLN A 501 -8.06 -26.30 3.78
C GLN A 501 -7.34 -26.89 5.00
N PHE A 502 -6.28 -26.24 5.48
CA PHE A 502 -5.60 -26.65 6.71
C PHE A 502 -6.52 -26.56 7.92
N ALA A 503 -7.32 -25.50 8.05
CA ALA A 503 -8.30 -25.38 9.12
C ALA A 503 -9.31 -26.54 9.12
N ALA A 504 -9.77 -26.99 7.95
CA ALA A 504 -10.66 -28.15 7.85
C ALA A 504 -9.98 -29.46 8.27
N LEU A 505 -8.70 -29.65 7.92
CA LEU A 505 -7.89 -30.81 8.32
C LEU A 505 -7.62 -30.82 9.83
N THR A 506 -7.18 -29.68 10.38
CA THR A 506 -6.94 -29.46 11.81
C THR A 506 -8.19 -29.67 12.64
N ALA A 507 -9.34 -29.19 12.16
CA ALA A 507 -10.64 -29.36 12.81
C ALA A 507 -11.24 -30.77 12.63
N GLN A 508 -10.57 -31.67 11.90
CA GLN A 508 -11.05 -33.03 11.60
C GLN A 508 -12.43 -33.02 10.91
N ARG A 509 -12.69 -31.96 10.13
CA ARG A 509 -13.90 -31.75 9.32
C ARG A 509 -13.56 -31.78 7.82
N TYR A 510 -12.43 -32.35 7.47
CA TYR A 510 -12.02 -32.54 6.09
C TYR A 510 -12.76 -33.73 5.47
N GLY A 511 -13.23 -33.56 4.24
CA GLY A 511 -13.71 -34.65 3.39
C GLY A 511 -13.12 -34.51 1.98
N PRO A 512 -12.73 -35.62 1.34
CA PRO A 512 -12.32 -35.60 -0.06
C PRO A 512 -13.47 -35.11 -0.94
N TYR A 513 -13.16 -34.53 -2.10
CA TYR A 513 -14.22 -34.06 -3.00
C TYR A 513 -15.05 -35.25 -3.51
N PRO A 514 -16.39 -35.19 -3.44
CA PRO A 514 -17.25 -36.34 -3.72
C PRO A 514 -17.13 -36.84 -5.16
N SER A 515 -17.26 -38.15 -5.34
CA SER A 515 -17.27 -38.81 -6.66
C SER A 515 -18.55 -38.48 -7.44
N ALA A 516 -18.61 -38.85 -8.73
CA ALA A 516 -19.80 -38.63 -9.55
C ALA A 516 -21.07 -39.27 -8.99
N ALA A 517 -20.93 -40.47 -8.41
CA ALA A 517 -22.03 -41.22 -7.81
C ALA A 517 -22.48 -40.64 -6.45
N GLU A 518 -21.57 -40.00 -5.70
CA GLU A 518 -21.86 -39.41 -4.39
C GLU A 518 -22.43 -37.97 -4.48
N ARG A 519 -22.47 -37.39 -5.69
CA ARG A 519 -23.02 -36.05 -5.92
C ARG A 519 -24.55 -36.08 -5.83
N GLY A 520 -25.08 -35.71 -4.66
CA GLY A 520 -26.49 -35.33 -4.52
C GLY A 520 -26.85 -34.10 -5.37
N LEU A 521 -28.15 -33.83 -5.53
CA LEU A 521 -28.65 -32.62 -6.19
C LEU A 521 -28.12 -31.39 -5.42
N GLY A 522 -27.46 -30.45 -6.11
CA GLY A 522 -26.94 -29.24 -5.48
C GLY A 522 -28.05 -28.39 -4.83
N PRO A 523 -27.73 -27.49 -3.88
CA PRO A 523 -28.71 -26.80 -3.04
C PRO A 523 -29.79 -26.04 -3.82
N ILE A 524 -29.40 -25.43 -4.96
CA ILE A 524 -30.34 -24.75 -5.85
C ILE A 524 -31.32 -25.74 -6.50
N ARG A 525 -30.82 -26.90 -6.97
CA ARG A 525 -31.64 -27.94 -7.59
C ARG A 525 -32.50 -28.68 -6.56
N SER A 526 -32.01 -28.88 -5.33
CA SER A 526 -32.81 -29.46 -4.26
C SER A 526 -33.92 -28.50 -3.81
N ALA A 527 -33.64 -27.20 -3.71
CA ALA A 527 -34.65 -26.17 -3.41
C ALA A 527 -35.70 -26.07 -4.53
N LEU A 528 -35.29 -26.05 -5.81
CA LEU A 528 -36.20 -26.10 -6.96
C LEU A 528 -37.06 -27.37 -6.95
N ARG A 529 -36.47 -28.53 -6.65
CA ARG A 529 -37.22 -29.80 -6.54
C ARG A 529 -38.25 -29.74 -5.41
N HIS A 530 -37.89 -29.20 -4.24
CA HIS A 530 -38.83 -29.02 -3.12
C HIS A 530 -39.94 -28.03 -3.48
N ALA A 531 -39.62 -26.92 -4.13
CA ALA A 531 -40.62 -25.94 -4.59
C ALA A 531 -41.58 -26.54 -5.63
N ILE A 532 -41.07 -27.30 -6.60
CA ILE A 532 -41.89 -28.00 -7.61
C ILE A 532 -42.76 -29.08 -6.97
N LEU A 533 -42.22 -29.86 -6.02
CA LEU A 533 -42.97 -30.88 -5.29
C LEU A 533 -44.04 -30.26 -4.39
N ALA A 534 -43.75 -29.16 -3.69
CA ALA A 534 -44.71 -28.42 -2.89
C ALA A 534 -45.84 -27.83 -3.76
N ARG A 535 -45.50 -27.26 -4.92
CA ARG A 535 -46.48 -26.74 -5.89
C ARG A 535 -47.35 -27.86 -6.48
N ARG A 536 -46.78 -29.03 -6.76
CA ARG A 536 -47.55 -30.22 -7.20
C ARG A 536 -48.45 -30.77 -6.09
N ALA A 537 -47.99 -30.77 -4.84
CA ALA A 537 -48.80 -31.18 -3.69
C ALA A 537 -49.98 -30.23 -3.45
N GLN A 538 -49.75 -28.92 -3.56
CA GLN A 538 -50.82 -27.90 -3.49
C GLN A 538 -51.84 -28.06 -4.62
N ARG A 539 -51.38 -28.33 -5.85
CA ARG A 539 -52.27 -28.55 -7.00
C ARG A 539 -53.14 -29.81 -6.85
N LYS A 540 -52.57 -30.91 -6.33
CA LYS A 540 -53.34 -32.11 -5.98
C LYS A 540 -54.35 -31.85 -4.87
N ALA A 541 -53.98 -31.08 -3.85
CA ALA A 541 -54.89 -30.71 -2.76
C ALA A 541 -56.05 -29.81 -3.23
N SER A 542 -55.81 -28.89 -4.16
CA SER A 542 -56.87 -28.08 -4.77
C SER A 542 -57.80 -28.90 -5.67
N GLU A 543 -57.25 -29.85 -6.45
CA GLU A 543 -58.06 -30.76 -7.28
C GLU A 543 -58.92 -31.70 -6.42
N GLN A 544 -58.41 -32.17 -5.28
CA GLN A 544 -59.20 -32.95 -4.31
C GLN A 544 -60.28 -32.12 -3.63
N ARG A 545 -60.02 -30.85 -3.29
CA ARG A 545 -61.06 -29.95 -2.75
C ARG A 545 -62.15 -29.61 -3.77
N GLN A 546 -61.81 -29.43 -5.04
CA GLN A 546 -62.81 -29.22 -6.10
C GLN A 546 -63.68 -30.46 -6.32
N ARG A 547 -63.12 -31.67 -6.20
CA ARG A 547 -63.90 -32.92 -6.24
C ARG A 547 -64.80 -33.13 -5.02
N ALA A 548 -64.44 -32.57 -3.86
CA ALA A 548 -65.24 -32.66 -2.64
C ALA A 548 -66.37 -31.61 -2.56
N ILE A 549 -66.34 -30.57 -3.40
CA ILE A 549 -67.36 -29.50 -3.43
C ILE A 549 -68.31 -29.66 -4.63
N GLY A 550 -67.91 -30.42 -5.66
CA GLY A 550 -68.74 -30.72 -6.84
C GLY A 550 -69.40 -32.10 -6.82
N GLY A 551 -69.60 -32.69 -5.64
CA GLY A 551 -70.29 -33.97 -5.43
C GLY A 551 -71.65 -33.77 -4.79
#